data_AF-A0A1I7AE37-F1
#
_entry.id   AF-A0A1I7AE37-F1
#
_cell.length_a   1.000
_cell.length_b   1.000
_cell.length_c   1.000
_cell.angle_alpha   90.00
_cell.angle_beta   90.00
_cell.angle_gamma   90.00
#
_symmetry.space_group_name_H-M   'P 1'
#
loop_
_entity.id
_entity.type
_entity.pdbx_description
1 polymer ?
#
loop_
_entity_poly.entity_id
_entity_poly.type
_entity_poly.pdbx_seq_one_letter_code
_entity_poly.pdbx_strand_id
1 'polypeptide(L)'
;MKEIRKRVLKGKIQTCRTCGEPLENGELQSYDHDGGYDLKGFGQPQWVYLECSKCRYQLSIWKLRIDLSDLEKSKPAKPLKMAEAQA
;
A
#
# COMPACT_ATOMS: atom_id res chain seq x y z
N MET A 1 7.53 -2.39 -4.21
CA MET A 1 8.17 -1.53 -3.17
C MET A 1 8.92 -0.31 -3.74
N LYS A 2 9.87 -0.45 -4.68
CA LYS A 2 10.63 0.71 -5.22
C LYS A 2 9.76 1.86 -5.74
N GLU A 3 8.69 1.55 -6.49
CA GLU A 3 7.79 2.59 -7.02
C GLU A 3 7.01 3.31 -5.92
N ILE A 4 6.54 2.56 -4.92
CA ILE A 4 5.85 3.14 -3.76
C ILE A 4 6.77 4.14 -3.03
N ARG A 5 8.04 3.79 -2.82
CA ARG A 5 9.01 4.70 -2.20
C ARG A 5 9.17 5.99 -3.02
N LYS A 6 9.28 5.89 -4.35
CA LYS A 6 9.34 7.09 -5.22
C LYS A 6 8.11 7.98 -5.05
N ARG A 7 6.91 7.40 -4.95
CA ARG A 7 5.67 8.16 -4.73
C ARG A 7 5.63 8.83 -3.35
N VAL A 8 6.16 8.19 -2.31
CA VAL A 8 6.32 8.82 -0.98
C VAL A 8 7.18 10.07 -1.09
N LEU A 9 8.35 9.97 -1.72
CA LEU A 9 9.29 11.10 -1.82
C LEU A 9 8.76 12.27 -2.66
N LYS A 10 7.90 11.97 -3.65
CA LYS A 10 7.24 12.97 -4.51
C LYS A 10 5.86 13.41 -4.00
N GLY A 11 5.41 12.86 -2.88
CA GLY A 11 4.08 13.12 -2.32
C GLY A 11 3.97 14.50 -1.68
N LYS A 12 2.73 14.92 -1.41
CA LYS A 12 2.44 16.21 -0.75
C LYS A 12 2.89 16.27 0.71
N ILE A 13 3.00 15.13 1.37
CA ILE A 13 3.43 15.02 2.77
C ILE A 13 4.87 14.52 2.75
N GLN A 14 5.80 15.36 3.20
CA GLN A 14 7.24 15.06 3.16
C GLN A 14 7.90 14.96 4.54
N THR A 15 7.14 15.23 5.62
CA THR A 15 7.61 15.10 7.00
C THR A 15 6.68 14.24 7.84
N CYS A 16 7.23 13.62 8.87
CA CYS A 16 6.46 12.85 9.84
C CYS A 16 5.57 13.80 10.65
N ARG A 17 4.26 13.55 10.64
CA ARG A 17 3.27 14.38 11.34
C ARG A 17 3.43 14.37 12.86
N THR A 18 4.14 13.38 13.41
CA THR A 18 4.33 13.23 14.86
C THR A 18 5.57 13.99 15.35
N CYS A 19 6.69 13.94 14.63
CA CYS A 19 7.97 14.49 15.12
C CYS A 19 8.70 15.43 14.14
N GLY A 20 8.13 15.69 12.96
CA GLY A 20 8.70 16.57 11.94
C GLY A 20 9.82 15.97 11.10
N GLU A 21 10.29 14.75 11.41
CA GLU A 21 11.40 14.12 10.69
C GLU A 21 11.09 13.94 9.18
N PRO A 22 12.02 14.26 8.27
CA PRO A 22 11.85 14.03 6.84
C PRO A 22 11.50 12.57 6.52
N LEU A 23 10.46 12.34 5.71
CA LEU A 23 10.04 10.99 5.34
C LEU A 23 11.08 10.26 4.46
N GLU A 24 11.99 11.00 3.83
CA GLU A 24 13.09 10.40 3.05
C GLU A 24 14.03 9.53 3.89
N ASN A 25 14.17 9.86 5.17
CA ASN A 25 14.95 9.09 6.15
C ASN A 25 14.20 7.84 6.62
N GLY A 26 12.89 7.78 6.40
CA GLY A 26 12.05 6.67 6.81
C GLY A 26 12.27 5.41 5.98
N GLU A 27 11.83 4.28 6.54
CA GLU A 27 11.88 2.99 5.87
C GLU A 27 10.49 2.59 5.38
N LEU A 28 10.39 2.14 4.12
CA LEU A 28 9.15 1.63 3.57
C LEU A 28 9.04 0.14 3.88
N GLN A 29 7.98 -0.26 4.57
CA GLN A 29 7.75 -1.64 5.00
C GLN A 29 6.35 -2.13 4.58
N SER A 30 6.18 -3.44 4.57
CA SER A 30 4.89 -4.09 4.34
C SER A 30 4.80 -5.45 5.04
N TYR A 31 3.57 -5.89 5.31
CA TYR A 31 3.27 -7.26 5.78
C TYR A 31 1.89 -7.71 5.29
N ASP A 32 1.68 -9.03 5.31
CA ASP A 32 0.40 -9.67 4.95
C ASP A 32 -0.72 -9.21 5.88
N HIS A 33 -1.81 -8.66 5.31
CA HIS A 33 -2.92 -8.14 6.09
C HIS A 33 -4.18 -8.01 5.21
N ASP A 34 -5.33 -8.51 5.67
CA ASP A 34 -6.57 -8.56 4.88
C ASP A 34 -7.08 -7.19 4.42
N GLY A 35 -6.84 -6.14 5.23
CA GLY A 35 -7.13 -4.74 4.86
C GLY A 35 -6.07 -4.07 3.99
N GLY A 36 -5.12 -4.84 3.46
CA GLY A 36 -4.01 -4.36 2.63
C GLY A 36 -4.38 -4.14 1.16
N TYR A 37 -3.39 -3.69 0.39
CA TYR A 37 -3.49 -3.54 -1.06
C TYR A 37 -3.14 -4.87 -1.74
N ASP A 38 -3.88 -5.26 -2.79
CA ASP A 38 -3.59 -6.49 -3.51
C ASP A 38 -2.46 -6.28 -4.53
N LEU A 39 -1.24 -6.07 -4.04
CA LEU A 39 -0.10 -5.68 -4.88
C LEU A 39 0.42 -6.82 -5.76
N LYS A 40 0.78 -6.49 -7.01
CA LYS A 40 1.48 -7.41 -7.92
C LYS A 40 2.76 -7.95 -7.27
N GLY A 41 2.97 -9.26 -7.34
CA GLY A 41 4.14 -9.95 -6.79
C GLY A 41 3.99 -10.47 -5.36
N PHE A 42 2.86 -10.23 -4.70
CA PHE A 42 2.57 -10.77 -3.36
C PHE A 42 1.43 -11.80 -3.41
N GLY A 43 1.52 -12.84 -2.57
CA GLY A 43 0.48 -13.87 -2.47
C GLY A 43 -0.77 -13.40 -1.72
N GLN A 44 -0.60 -12.50 -0.75
CA GLN A 44 -1.66 -11.94 0.10
C GLN A 44 -1.70 -10.41 0.00
N PRO A 45 -2.83 -9.76 0.31
CA PRO A 45 -2.90 -8.30 0.40
C PRO A 45 -1.87 -7.76 1.40
N GLN A 46 -1.24 -6.63 1.05
CA GLN A 46 -0.14 -6.05 1.81
C GLN A 46 -0.56 -4.76 2.49
N TRP A 47 -0.46 -4.70 3.81
CA TRP A 47 -0.49 -3.40 4.50
C TRP A 47 0.84 -2.70 4.30
N VAL A 48 0.83 -1.55 3.66
CA VAL A 48 2.05 -0.78 3.38
C VAL A 48 2.09 0.47 4.24
N TYR A 49 3.25 0.74 4.84
CA TYR A 49 3.50 1.93 5.63
C TYR A 49 4.96 2.38 5.50
N LEU A 50 5.19 3.66 5.79
CA LEU A 50 6.52 4.19 6.01
C LEU A 50 6.73 4.34 7.52
N GLU A 51 7.79 3.75 8.04
CA GLU A 51 8.21 3.91 9.43
C GLU A 51 9.16 5.10 9.56
N CYS A 52 8.83 6.03 10.47
CA CYS A 52 9.69 7.17 10.75
C CYS A 52 11.01 6.71 11.42
N SER A 53 12.15 7.13 10.87
CA SER A 53 13.49 6.85 11.43
C SER A 53 13.66 7.35 12.86
N LYS A 54 13.07 8.51 13.18
CA LYS A 54 13.25 9.18 14.48
C LYS A 54 12.28 8.70 15.56
N CYS A 55 10.97 8.76 15.30
CA CYS A 55 9.95 8.46 16.32
C CYS A 55 9.30 7.08 16.17
N ARG A 56 9.70 6.30 15.15
CA ARG A 56 9.16 4.96 14.85
C ARG A 56 7.66 4.91 14.56
N TYR A 57 7.00 6.06 14.45
CA TYR A 57 5.59 6.13 14.07
C TYR A 57 5.40 5.57 12.65
N GLN A 58 4.40 4.70 12.50
CA GLN A 58 4.08 4.03 11.25
C GLN A 58 3.03 4.83 10.47
N LEU A 59 3.45 5.41 9.35
CA LEU A 59 2.60 6.18 8.45
C LEU A 59 2.07 5.29 7.33
N SER A 60 0.84 4.81 7.49
CA SER A 60 0.13 4.05 6.44
C SER A 60 0.09 4.83 5.12
N ILE A 61 0.27 4.15 3.98
CA ILE A 61 0.36 4.82 2.67
C ILE A 61 -0.89 5.66 2.34
N TRP A 62 -2.09 5.19 2.70
CA TRP A 62 -3.32 5.97 2.50
C TRP A 62 -3.34 7.29 3.29
N LYS A 63 -2.72 7.34 4.48
CA LYS A 63 -2.58 8.58 5.28
C LYS A 63 -1.63 9.56 4.61
N LEU A 64 -0.68 9.06 3.82
CA LEU A 64 0.22 9.86 2.99
C LEU A 64 -0.41 10.34 1.68
N ARG A 65 -1.67 10.00 1.41
CA ARG A 65 -2.44 10.39 0.20
C ARG A 65 -1.77 9.92 -1.10
N ILE A 66 -1.16 8.75 -1.06
CA ILE A 66 -0.53 8.12 -2.23
C ILE A 66 -1.50 7.09 -2.79
N ASP A 67 -1.81 7.22 -4.08
CA ASP A 67 -2.57 6.22 -4.81
C ASP A 67 -1.65 5.06 -5.22
N LEU A 68 -2.13 3.83 -5.05
CA LEU A 68 -1.45 2.59 -5.42
C LEU A 68 -2.25 1.76 -6.44
N SER A 69 -3.37 2.27 -6.94
CA SER A 69 -4.37 1.49 -7.67
C SER A 69 -3.80 0.80 -8.93
N ASP A 70 -2.86 1.44 -9.63
CA ASP A 70 -2.22 0.85 -10.82
C ASP A 70 -1.22 -0.29 -10.50
N LEU A 71 -0.76 -0.35 -9.25
CA LEU A 71 0.15 -1.38 -8.75
C LEU A 71 -0.59 -2.60 -8.21
N GLU A 72 -1.90 -2.50 -7.99
CA GLU A 72 -2.74 -3.63 -7.59
C GLU A 72 -2.88 -4.64 -8.74
N LYS A 73 -3.14 -5.90 -8.41
CA LYS A 73 -3.50 -6.92 -9.38
C LYS A 73 -4.85 -6.50 -9.98
N SER A 74 -4.97 -6.63 -11.30
CA SER A 74 -6.26 -6.53 -11.94
C SER A 74 -7.17 -7.57 -11.30
N LYS A 75 -8.31 -7.14 -10.72
CA LYS A 75 -9.31 -8.10 -10.24
C LYS A 75 -9.61 -9.05 -11.40
N PRO A 76 -9.58 -10.39 -11.21
CA PRO A 76 -10.16 -11.26 -12.20
C PRO A 76 -11.60 -10.79 -12.42
N ALA A 77 -11.99 -10.61 -13.67
CA ALA A 77 -13.40 -10.39 -14.00
C ALA A 77 -14.19 -11.50 -13.31
N LYS A 78 -15.25 -11.13 -12.56
CA LYS A 78 -16.11 -12.08 -11.86
C LYS A 78 -16.33 -13.31 -12.75
N PRO A 79 -16.12 -14.55 -12.27
CA PRO A 79 -16.55 -15.70 -13.03
C PRO A 79 -18.05 -15.52 -13.30
N LEU A 80 -18.44 -15.54 -14.59
CA LEU A 80 -19.85 -15.66 -14.96
C LEU A 80 -20.38 -16.84 -14.17
N LYS A 81 -21.42 -16.62 -13.37
CA LYS A 81 -22.17 -17.70 -12.74
C LYS A 81 -22.55 -18.68 -13.85
N MET A 82 -21.99 -19.87 -13.85
CA MET A 82 -22.52 -20.95 -14.67
C MET A 82 -23.90 -21.24 -14.10
N ALA A 83 -24.92 -20.99 -14.92
CA ALA A 83 -26.28 -21.37 -14.60
C ALA A 83 -26.31 -22.90 -14.49
N GLU A 84 -26.61 -23.41 -13.30
CA GLU A 84 -27.11 -24.78 -13.16
C GLU A 84 -28.46 -24.85 -13.86
N ALA A 85 -28.44 -25.40 -15.06
CA ALA A 85 -29.57 -26.11 -15.62
C ALA A 85 -29.67 -27.48 -14.92
N GLN A 86 -30.88 -28.04 -14.94
CA GLN A 86 -31.29 -29.41 -14.55
C GLN A 86 -31.96 -29.48 -13.16
N ALA A 87 -33.13 -30.09 -12.99
CA ALA A 87 -33.93 -30.96 -13.85
C ALA A 87 -35.44 -30.75 -13.63
#